data_AF-A0A3F3GWN7-F1
#
_entry.id   AF-A0A3F3GWN7-F1
#
_cell.length_a   1.000
_cell.length_b   1.000
_cell.length_c   1.000
_cell.angle_alpha   90.00
_cell.angle_beta   90.00
_cell.angle_gamma   90.00
#
_symmetry.space_group_name_H-M   'P 1'
#
loop_
_entity.id
_entity.type
_entity.pdbx_description
1 polymer ?
#
loop_
_entity_poly.entity_id
_entity_poly.type
_entity_poly.pdbx_seq_one_letter_code
_entity_poly.pdbx_strand_id
1 'polypeptide(L)'
;MTEAGFTVVTAVVPHGEDSKSLAQLEELAQQLAAASFNRTNSLLALGGGVVGDLTGLLASVYMRGIDFVQVPTSLLAQVDSSVGGQDGSRRGSGEKYTGNFLPARLGPD
;
A
#
# COMPACT_ATOMS: atom_id res chain seq x y z
N MET A 1 3.63 -15.71 -6.34
CA MET A 1 2.19 -15.34 -6.23
C MET A 1 1.35 -16.07 -7.26
N THR A 2 1.68 -16.01 -8.55
CA THR A 2 0.99 -16.80 -9.61
C THR A 2 1.09 -18.31 -9.39
N GLU A 3 2.25 -18.84 -8.99
CA GLU A 3 2.41 -20.25 -8.62
C GLU A 3 1.58 -20.67 -7.40
N ALA A 4 1.23 -19.71 -6.54
CA ALA A 4 0.35 -19.92 -5.39
C ALA A 4 -1.13 -19.75 -5.74
N GLY A 5 -1.48 -19.62 -7.03
CA GLY A 5 -2.86 -19.53 -7.52
C GLY A 5 -3.48 -18.13 -7.49
N PHE A 6 -2.71 -17.08 -7.22
CA PHE A 6 -3.23 -15.71 -7.21
C PHE A 6 -3.21 -15.08 -8.60
N THR A 7 -4.30 -14.39 -8.95
CA THR A 7 -4.30 -13.43 -10.07
C THR A 7 -3.56 -12.17 -9.64
N VAL A 8 -2.47 -11.84 -10.33
CA VAL A 8 -1.60 -10.71 -10.00
C VAL A 8 -1.72 -9.64 -11.07
N VAL A 9 -1.92 -8.40 -10.63
CA VAL A 9 -1.85 -7.20 -11.48
C VAL A 9 -0.73 -6.33 -10.94
N THR A 10 0.16 -5.88 -11.81
CA THR A 10 1.32 -5.08 -11.45
C THR A 10 1.11 -3.62 -11.86
N ALA A 11 1.27 -2.72 -10.89
CA ALA A 11 1.36 -1.28 -11.12
C ALA A 11 2.77 -0.81 -10.76
N VAL A 12 3.39 0.00 -11.62
CA VAL A 12 4.75 0.49 -11.42
C VAL A 12 4.70 1.98 -11.14
N VAL A 13 5.29 2.40 -10.03
CA VAL A 13 5.43 3.81 -9.67
C VAL A 13 6.81 4.30 -10.13
N PRO A 14 6.91 5.49 -10.76
CA PRO A 14 8.20 6.09 -11.05
C PRO A 14 9.05 6.27 -9.77
N HIS A 15 10.37 6.33 -9.93
CA HIS A 15 11.25 6.54 -8.79
C HIS A 15 11.29 8.03 -8.41
N GLY A 16 11.36 8.32 -7.11
CA GLY A 16 11.52 9.68 -6.58
C GLY A 16 10.37 10.13 -5.67
N GLU A 17 10.63 11.14 -4.84
CA GLU A 17 9.60 11.74 -3.96
C GLU A 17 8.51 12.47 -4.77
N ASP A 18 8.80 12.94 -5.98
CA ASP A 18 7.81 13.58 -6.86
C ASP A 18 6.64 12.65 -7.22
N SER A 19 6.85 11.33 -7.12
CA SER A 19 5.80 10.34 -7.30
C SER A 19 4.79 10.33 -6.15
N LYS A 20 5.09 10.93 -4.98
CA LYS A 20 4.12 11.18 -3.90
C LYS A 20 3.17 12.31 -4.26
N SER A 21 2.37 12.11 -5.30
CA SER A 21 1.39 13.07 -5.78
C SER A 21 -0.01 12.46 -5.83
N LEU A 22 -1.02 13.31 -5.71
CA LEU A 22 -2.42 12.90 -5.89
C LEU A 22 -2.67 12.38 -7.31
N ALA A 23 -1.98 12.94 -8.31
CA ALA A 23 -2.06 12.48 -9.70
C ALA A 23 -1.59 11.01 -9.82
N GLN A 24 -0.49 10.65 -9.16
CA GLN A 24 -0.01 9.27 -9.13
C GLN A 24 -1.00 8.34 -8.42
N LEU A 25 -1.60 8.80 -7.32
CA LEU A 25 -2.61 8.04 -6.59
C LEU A 25 -3.88 7.81 -7.43
N GLU A 26 -4.33 8.82 -8.17
CA GLU A 26 -5.45 8.73 -9.12
C GLU A 26 -5.15 7.75 -10.24
N GLU A 27 -3.94 7.79 -10.82
CA GLU A 27 -3.52 6.84 -11.86
C GLU A 27 -3.56 5.40 -11.33
N LEU A 28 -3.02 5.16 -10.13
CA LEU A 28 -3.05 3.83 -9.50
C LEU A 28 -4.49 3.38 -9.22
N ALA A 29 -5.35 4.27 -8.73
CA ALA A 29 -6.77 3.96 -8.49
C ALA A 29 -7.50 3.59 -9.80
N GLN A 30 -7.20 4.28 -10.90
CA GLN A 30 -7.74 3.95 -12.23
C GLN A 30 -7.27 2.58 -12.71
N GLN A 31 -5.99 2.23 -12.49
CA GLN A 31 -5.47 0.90 -12.83
C GLN A 31 -6.18 -0.20 -12.02
N LEU A 32 -6.43 0.00 -10.72
CA LEU A 32 -7.21 -0.92 -9.90
C LEU A 32 -8.65 -1.08 -10.43
N ALA A 33 -9.31 0.03 -10.77
CA ALA A 33 -10.65 0.00 -11.32
C ALA A 33 -10.71 -0.72 -12.68
N ALA A 34 -9.74 -0.48 -13.57
CA ALA A 34 -9.63 -1.17 -14.86
C ALA A 34 -9.37 -2.68 -14.69
N ALA A 35 -8.63 -3.06 -13.65
CA ALA A 35 -8.40 -4.45 -13.26
C ALA A 35 -9.57 -5.10 -12.51
N SER A 36 -10.71 -4.41 -12.36
CA SER A 36 -11.89 -4.89 -11.61
C SER A 36 -11.58 -5.29 -10.16
N PHE A 37 -10.65 -4.58 -9.51
CA PHE A 37 -10.39 -4.77 -8.07
C PHE A 37 -11.63 -4.43 -7.26
N ASN A 38 -11.87 -5.24 -6.24
CA ASN A 38 -12.95 -5.08 -5.27
C ASN A 38 -12.39 -5.26 -3.84
N ARG A 39 -13.26 -5.16 -2.83
CA ARG A 39 -12.87 -5.21 -1.41
C ARG A 39 -12.26 -6.53 -0.93
N THR A 40 -12.39 -7.62 -1.67
CA THR A 40 -11.77 -8.91 -1.32
C THR A 40 -10.39 -9.10 -1.93
N ASN A 41 -9.97 -8.18 -2.80
CA ASN A 41 -8.59 -8.14 -3.28
C ASN A 41 -7.69 -7.48 -2.23
N SER A 42 -6.38 -7.64 -2.39
CA SER A 42 -5.39 -7.01 -1.51
C SER A 42 -4.31 -6.33 -2.32
N LEU A 43 -3.78 -5.22 -1.80
CA LEU A 43 -2.65 -4.51 -2.38
C LEU A 43 -1.34 -4.98 -1.74
N LEU A 44 -0.29 -5.10 -2.55
CA LEU A 44 1.05 -5.45 -2.09
C LEU A 44 2.02 -4.32 -2.44
N ALA A 45 2.51 -3.62 -1.43
CA ALA A 45 3.49 -2.55 -1.60
C ALA A 45 4.90 -3.13 -1.59
N LEU A 46 5.49 -3.37 -2.77
CA LEU A 46 6.87 -3.82 -2.90
C LEU A 46 7.78 -2.65 -3.25
N GLY A 47 8.51 -2.11 -2.27
CA GLY A 47 9.39 -0.97 -2.52
C GLY A 47 9.91 -0.29 -1.26
N GLY A 48 10.53 0.89 -1.43
CA GLY A 48 10.91 1.75 -0.32
C GLY A 48 9.73 2.56 0.23
N GLY A 49 10.02 3.56 1.08
CA GLY A 49 9.00 4.37 1.77
C GLY A 49 7.99 5.02 0.82
N VAL A 50 8.43 5.53 -0.34
CA VAL A 50 7.53 6.12 -1.35
C VAL A 50 6.41 5.18 -1.77
N VAL A 51 6.76 3.95 -2.12
CA VAL A 51 5.79 2.94 -2.58
C VAL A 51 4.88 2.52 -1.42
N GLY A 52 5.46 2.36 -0.22
CA GLY A 52 4.71 2.05 1.00
C GLY A 52 3.65 3.09 1.35
N ASP A 53 4.03 4.36 1.35
CA ASP A 53 3.15 5.51 1.66
C ASP A 53 2.02 5.62 0.63
N LEU A 54 2.36 5.64 -0.67
CA LEU A 54 1.37 5.72 -1.74
C LEU A 54 0.37 4.56 -1.71
N THR A 55 0.87 3.35 -1.51
CA THR A 55 0.00 2.16 -1.47
C THR A 55 -0.86 2.16 -0.22
N GLY A 56 -0.32 2.58 0.94
CA GLY A 56 -1.07 2.68 2.19
C GLY A 56 -2.19 3.74 2.12
N LEU A 57 -1.89 4.90 1.53
CA LEU A 57 -2.87 5.94 1.29
C LEU A 57 -3.95 5.46 0.30
N LEU A 58 -3.54 4.84 -0.82
CA LEU A 58 -4.45 4.26 -1.80
C LEU A 58 -5.35 3.21 -1.15
N ALA A 59 -4.79 2.32 -0.33
CA ALA A 59 -5.54 1.28 0.37
C ALA A 59 -6.61 1.87 1.31
N SER A 60 -6.29 2.99 1.96
CA SER A 60 -7.20 3.66 2.90
C SER A 60 -8.37 4.35 2.20
N VAL A 61 -8.15 4.93 1.02
CA VAL A 61 -9.18 5.67 0.28
C VAL A 61 -9.96 4.79 -0.71
N TYR A 62 -9.33 3.77 -1.29
CA TYR A 62 -9.94 2.91 -2.28
C TYR A 62 -11.06 2.08 -1.67
N MET A 63 -12.28 2.21 -2.20
CA MET A 63 -13.49 1.56 -1.68
C MET A 63 -13.75 1.74 -0.18
N ARG A 64 -13.26 2.84 0.43
CA ARG A 64 -13.28 3.11 1.89
C ARG A 64 -12.47 2.11 2.73
N GLY A 65 -11.40 1.55 2.16
CA GLY A 65 -10.54 0.57 2.81
C GLY A 65 -10.50 -0.75 2.03
N ILE A 66 -9.29 -1.15 1.66
CA ILE A 66 -8.94 -2.46 1.11
C ILE A 66 -7.71 -2.99 1.84
N ASP A 67 -7.61 -4.32 1.97
CA ASP A 67 -6.48 -4.96 2.64
C ASP A 67 -5.17 -4.67 1.90
N PHE A 68 -4.09 -4.49 2.67
CA PHE A 68 -2.79 -4.16 2.11
C PHE A 68 -1.64 -4.74 2.94
N VAL A 69 -0.56 -5.11 2.25
CA VAL A 69 0.66 -5.67 2.84
C VAL A 69 1.87 -4.88 2.36
N GLN A 70 2.76 -4.50 3.28
CA GLN A 70 4.07 -3.92 2.92
C GLN A 70 5.16 -4.97 2.82
N VAL A 71 5.96 -4.86 1.77
CA VAL A 71 7.22 -5.60 1.56
C VAL A 71 8.33 -4.55 1.36
N PRO A 72 8.86 -3.98 2.45
CA PRO A 72 9.83 -2.90 2.38
C PRO A 72 11.18 -3.40 1.84
N THR A 73 11.70 -2.73 0.81
CA THR A 73 12.98 -3.06 0.14
C THR A 73 14.13 -2.14 0.51
N SER A 74 13.88 -1.07 1.27
CA SER A 74 14.93 -0.20 1.82
C SER A 74 15.07 -0.37 3.32
N LEU A 75 16.31 -0.30 3.84
CA LEU A 75 16.58 -0.38 5.28
C LEU A 75 15.84 0.70 6.08
N LEU A 76 15.74 1.91 5.52
CA LEU A 76 14.99 2.99 6.15
C LEU A 76 13.50 2.64 6.27
N ALA A 77 12.89 2.08 5.22
CA ALA A 77 11.51 1.59 5.31
C ALA A 77 11.41 0.38 6.27
N GLN A 78 12.37 -0.54 6.27
CA GLN A 78 12.33 -1.67 7.21
C GLN A 78 12.39 -1.23 8.68
N VAL A 79 13.11 -0.17 9.01
CA VAL A 79 13.26 0.33 10.39
C VAL A 79 12.17 1.34 10.77
N ASP A 80 11.65 2.11 9.81
CA ASP A 80 10.60 3.13 10.04
C ASP A 80 9.18 2.53 9.89
N SER A 81 9.00 1.53 9.02
CA SER A 81 7.72 0.84 8.80
C SER A 81 7.48 -0.37 9.72
N SER A 82 8.50 -0.86 10.44
CA SER A 82 8.33 -1.93 11.46
C SER A 82 7.90 -1.40 12.84
N VAL A 83 8.13 -0.12 13.11
CA VAL A 83 7.70 0.57 14.35
C VAL A 83 7.21 1.98 14.00
N GLY A 84 6.17 2.10 13.17
CA GLY A 84 5.65 3.43 12.86
C GLY A 84 4.74 3.47 11.65
N GLY A 85 3.43 3.41 11.89
CA GLY A 85 2.43 3.94 10.96
C GLY A 85 2.52 5.47 10.90
N GLN A 86 3.63 5.99 10.37
CA GLN A 86 3.86 7.41 10.19
C GLN A 86 4.00 7.69 8.69
N ASP A 87 2.88 7.51 7.98
CA ASP A 87 2.73 8.08 6.64
C ASP A 87 2.93 9.61 6.76
N GLY A 88 3.97 10.10 6.09
CA GLY A 88 4.55 11.42 6.24
C GLY A 88 3.72 12.55 5.61
N SER A 89 2.40 12.53 5.73
CA SER A 89 1.55 13.67 5.39
C SER A 89 1.20 14.48 6.65
N ARG A 90 2.13 15.36 7.07
CA ARG A 90 1.86 16.28 8.18
C ARG A 90 0.90 17.37 7.72
N ARG A 91 -0.41 17.13 7.83
CA ARG A 91 -1.44 18.16 7.89
C ARG A 91 -2.00 18.23 9.31
N GLY A 92 -2.17 19.46 9.81
CA GLY A 92 -2.56 19.73 11.20
C GLY A 92 -3.88 19.06 11.60
N SER A 93 -3.98 18.75 12.91
CA SER A 93 -5.08 18.06 13.59
C SER A 93 -4.89 16.55 13.79
N GLY A 94 -3.94 16.17 14.66
CA GLY A 94 -4.27 15.47 15.91
C GLY A 94 -4.84 14.05 15.92
N GLU A 95 -5.17 13.41 14.81
CA GLU A 95 -5.76 12.05 14.83
C GLU A 95 -4.97 11.10 13.93
N LYS A 96 -4.26 10.16 14.56
CA LYS A 96 -3.55 9.09 13.88
C LYS A 96 -4.57 8.00 13.53
N TYR A 97 -4.89 7.82 12.26
CA TYR A 97 -5.62 6.66 11.80
C TYR A 97 -4.72 5.43 11.90
N THR A 98 -4.88 4.68 12.98
CA THR A 98 -4.24 3.38 13.20
C THR A 98 -4.75 2.39 12.15
N GLY A 99 -3.97 2.15 11.11
CA GLY A 99 -4.18 1.03 10.19
C GLY A 99 -3.94 -0.29 10.93
N ASN A 100 -4.95 -1.15 10.94
CA ASN A 100 -4.89 -2.45 11.59
C ASN A 100 -3.84 -3.34 10.89
N PHE A 101 -2.80 -3.74 11.62
CA PHE A 101 -1.92 -4.82 11.22
C PHE A 101 -2.73 -6.13 11.24
N LEU A 102 -3.05 -6.67 10.08
CA LEU A 102 -3.41 -8.08 9.93
C LEU A 102 -2.10 -8.86 9.82
N PRO A 103 -1.67 -9.64 10.84
CA PRO A 103 -0.62 -10.61 10.64
C PRO A 103 -1.08 -11.57 9.55
N ALA A 104 -0.22 -11.80 8.55
CA ALA A 104 -0.44 -12.81 7.53
C ALA A 104 -0.76 -14.14 8.23
N ARG A 105 -2.03 -14.56 8.17
CA ARG A 105 -2.47 -15.84 8.70
C ARG A 105 -1.92 -16.91 7.76
N LEU A 106 -0.74 -17.42 8.09
CA LEU A 106 -0.29 -18.73 7.63
C LEU A 106 -1.33 -19.75 8.11
N GLY A 107 -2.14 -20.23 7.18
CA GLY A 107 -2.98 -21.40 7.42
C GLY A 107 -2.10 -22.61 7.73
N PRO A 108 -2.54 -23.52 8.61
CA PRO A 108 -1.79 -24.73 8.89
C PRO A 108 -1.87 -25.69 7.71
N ASP A 109 -0.72 -26.15 7.24
CA ASP A 109 -0.50 -27.50 6.71
C ASP A 109 0.68 -28.11 7.48
#